data_AF-A0A521T895-F1
#
_entry.id   AF-A0A521T895-F1
#
_cell.length_a   1.000
_cell.length_b   1.000
_cell.length_c   1.000
_cell.angle_alpha   90.00
_cell.angle_beta   90.00
_cell.angle_gamma   90.00
#
_symmetry.space_group_name_H-M   'P 1'
#
loop_
_entity.id
_entity.type
_entity.pdbx_description
1 polymer ?
#
loop_
_entity_poly.entity_id
_entity_poly.type
_entity_poly.pdbx_seq_one_letter_code
_entity_poly.pdbx_strand_id
1 'polypeptide(L)'
;MLHIVIAMLLVFQGQAGGRRPAAAAGEPPRPGELTPFERFVEKLELDEKQLPEVGKIFTAGAAEAAPTGREMIQARLRLVDLDGKPDDAAPVVAGLTAAALKMTTIDVRTYQRVHALLVKGQQSKSAEAFLMMAGLLDVATPRAGGRRGGGPGGGLTRMELLTAMFSLDGNAKKQVKSILDADYKAAASARDQWTATRTAIGTAIQSGKEPAAIEQAVTAHAPAASAVAVLEMKALAKILAALTPEARANTAAVQMAVYALRGAFSGKKWDVAPE
;
A
#
# COMPACT_ATOMS: atom_id res chain seq x y z
N MET A 1 8.02 8.31 -25.55
CA MET A 1 6.84 8.47 -24.68
C MET A 1 7.14 8.20 -23.20
N LEU A 2 7.93 7.16 -22.85
CA LEU A 2 8.33 6.88 -21.44
C LEU A 2 9.11 8.02 -20.74
N HIS A 3 9.79 8.87 -21.50
CA HIS A 3 10.66 9.94 -20.94
C HIS A 3 9.90 11.15 -20.37
N ILE A 4 8.63 11.36 -20.73
CA ILE A 4 7.83 12.48 -20.21
C ILE A 4 7.14 12.09 -18.88
N VAL A 5 6.79 10.82 -18.70
CA VAL A 5 6.22 10.27 -17.45
C VAL A 5 7.23 10.39 -16.29
N ILE A 6 8.51 10.19 -16.56
CA ILE A 6 9.60 10.32 -15.56
C ILE A 6 9.75 11.78 -15.09
N ALA A 7 9.53 12.78 -15.95
CA ALA A 7 9.74 14.19 -15.60
C ALA A 7 8.67 14.75 -14.66
N MET A 8 7.41 14.29 -14.76
CA MET A 8 6.36 14.68 -13.79
C MET A 8 6.51 13.96 -12.44
N LEU A 9 7.07 12.74 -12.43
CA LEU A 9 7.44 12.04 -11.18
C LEU A 9 8.67 12.65 -10.50
N LEU A 10 9.51 13.41 -11.21
CA LEU A 10 10.66 14.11 -10.63
C LEU A 10 10.28 15.40 -9.87
N VAL A 11 9.10 15.98 -10.11
CA VAL A 11 8.57 17.04 -9.23
C VAL A 11 8.24 16.49 -7.84
N PHE A 12 8.11 15.16 -7.71
CA PHE A 12 7.99 14.42 -6.46
C PHE A 12 9.35 14.20 -5.74
N GLN A 13 10.48 14.60 -6.35
CA GLN A 13 11.83 14.45 -5.80
C GLN A 13 12.57 15.80 -5.80
N GLY A 14 12.44 16.53 -4.70
CA GLY A 14 13.39 17.55 -4.22
C GLY A 14 14.08 18.43 -5.27
N GLN A 15 13.62 19.68 -5.40
CA GLN A 15 14.49 20.78 -5.82
C GLN A 15 15.75 20.83 -4.93
N ALA A 16 16.92 20.48 -5.49
CA ALA A 16 18.22 20.98 -5.06
C ALA A 16 19.21 20.82 -6.23
N GLY A 17 19.97 21.89 -6.50
CA GLY A 17 20.68 22.11 -7.76
C GLY A 17 21.86 21.19 -8.07
N GLY A 18 22.32 21.24 -9.33
CA GLY A 18 23.67 20.83 -9.70
C GLY A 18 23.80 20.14 -11.07
N ARG A 19 24.26 20.90 -12.06
CA ARG A 19 25.00 20.51 -13.30
C ARG A 19 25.02 19.01 -13.70
N ARG A 20 24.44 18.72 -14.87
CA ARG A 20 24.73 17.50 -15.68
C ARG A 20 26.16 17.54 -16.25
N PRO A 21 26.95 16.46 -16.18
CA PRO A 21 27.92 16.15 -17.22
C PRO A 21 27.30 15.24 -18.29
N ALA A 22 27.90 15.31 -19.48
CA ALA A 22 27.42 14.74 -20.73
C ALA A 22 27.36 13.21 -20.77
N ALA A 23 26.52 12.71 -21.67
CA ALA A 23 26.20 11.31 -21.92
C ALA A 23 27.40 10.47 -22.38
N ALA A 24 27.44 9.22 -21.90
CA ALA A 24 28.09 8.13 -22.61
C ALA A 24 26.99 7.14 -23.05
N ALA A 25 27.00 6.83 -24.34
CA ALA A 25 26.10 5.89 -25.00
C ALA A 25 26.36 4.46 -24.53
N GLY A 26 25.30 3.70 -24.26
CA GLY A 26 25.39 2.29 -23.92
C GLY A 26 24.06 1.75 -23.41
N GLU A 27 23.33 1.10 -24.31
CA GLU A 27 22.09 0.31 -24.10
C GLU A 27 20.81 1.06 -23.70
N PRO A 28 19.66 0.76 -24.35
CA PRO A 28 18.37 1.17 -23.81
C PRO A 28 18.16 0.46 -22.45
N PRO A 29 17.73 1.16 -21.39
CA PRO A 29 17.40 0.52 -20.13
C PRO A 29 16.34 -0.57 -20.39
N ARG A 30 16.65 -1.82 -20.01
CA ARG A 30 15.67 -2.92 -19.99
C ARG A 30 14.51 -2.55 -19.05
N PRO A 31 13.28 -3.02 -19.31
CA PRO A 31 12.09 -2.55 -18.61
C PRO A 31 12.22 -2.83 -17.12
N GLY A 32 12.31 -1.77 -16.30
CA GLY A 32 11.97 -1.90 -14.90
C GLY A 32 10.49 -2.28 -14.79
N GLU A 33 10.11 -3.03 -13.75
CA GLU A 33 8.69 -3.23 -13.44
C GLU A 33 8.00 -1.86 -13.30
N LEU A 34 6.88 -1.70 -13.99
CA LEU A 34 6.07 -0.49 -13.92
C LEU A 34 5.68 -0.23 -12.46
N THR A 35 5.81 1.02 -12.04
CA THR A 35 5.28 1.47 -10.75
C THR A 35 3.77 1.25 -10.68
N PRO A 36 3.17 1.15 -9.49
CA PRO A 36 1.72 0.99 -9.36
C PRO A 36 0.92 2.09 -10.10
N PHE A 37 1.42 3.34 -10.11
CA PHE A 37 0.78 4.43 -10.85
C PHE A 37 0.93 4.26 -12.37
N GLU A 38 2.09 3.83 -12.88
CA GLU A 38 2.26 3.55 -14.31
C GLU A 38 1.37 2.40 -14.77
N ARG A 39 1.19 1.35 -13.96
CA ARG A 39 0.22 0.27 -14.27
C ARG A 39 -1.21 0.78 -14.33
N PHE A 40 -1.58 1.70 -13.43
CA PHE A 40 -2.88 2.36 -13.45
C PHE A 40 -3.08 3.20 -14.73
N VAL A 41 -2.07 3.98 -15.11
CA VAL A 41 -2.06 4.79 -16.33
C VAL A 41 -2.20 3.92 -17.58
N GLU A 42 -1.41 2.85 -17.67
CA GLU A 42 -1.47 1.89 -18.78
C GLU A 42 -2.82 1.18 -18.83
N LYS A 43 -3.35 0.76 -17.68
CA LYS A 43 -4.64 0.08 -17.61
C LYS A 43 -5.76 0.93 -18.19
N LEU A 44 -5.79 2.22 -17.84
CA LEU A 44 -6.79 3.15 -18.33
C LEU A 44 -6.48 3.72 -19.72
N GLU A 45 -5.31 3.40 -20.29
CA GLU A 45 -4.84 3.96 -21.56
C GLU A 45 -4.98 5.50 -21.57
N LEU A 46 -4.51 6.16 -20.50
CA LEU A 46 -4.64 7.62 -20.38
C LEU A 46 -3.80 8.31 -21.46
N ASP A 47 -4.39 9.30 -22.13
CA ASP A 47 -3.69 10.10 -23.13
C ASP A 47 -2.86 11.25 -22.50
N GLU A 48 -2.09 11.93 -23.34
CA GLU A 48 -1.20 13.03 -22.94
C GLU A 48 -1.95 14.24 -22.34
N LYS A 49 -3.25 14.39 -22.62
CA LYS A 49 -4.10 15.46 -22.07
C LYS A 49 -4.69 15.07 -20.72
N GLN A 50 -5.03 13.79 -20.53
CA GLN A 50 -5.58 13.26 -19.30
C GLN A 50 -4.51 13.11 -18.20
N LEU A 51 -3.29 12.68 -18.58
CA LEU A 51 -2.24 12.35 -17.61
C LEU A 51 -1.88 13.49 -16.64
N PRO A 52 -1.70 14.77 -17.08
CA PRO A 52 -1.46 15.88 -16.16
C PRO A 52 -2.59 16.10 -15.15
N GLU A 53 -3.84 15.98 -15.58
CA GLU A 53 -5.00 16.18 -14.72
C GLU A 53 -5.17 15.04 -13.72
N VAL A 54 -4.96 13.80 -14.15
CA VAL A 54 -4.93 12.63 -13.26
C VAL A 54 -3.81 12.76 -12.22
N GLY A 55 -2.61 13.22 -12.63
CA GLY A 55 -1.52 13.48 -11.69
C GLY A 55 -1.88 14.50 -10.59
N LYS A 56 -2.58 15.59 -10.95
CA LYS A 56 -3.08 16.57 -9.97
C LYS A 56 -4.10 15.95 -9.01
N ILE A 57 -5.02 15.14 -9.53
CA ILE A 57 -6.04 14.45 -8.73
C ILE A 57 -5.38 13.53 -7.69
N PHE A 58 -4.40 12.71 -8.09
CA PHE A 58 -3.67 11.84 -7.17
C PHE A 58 -2.86 12.61 -6.15
N THR A 59 -2.22 13.71 -6.55
CA THR A 59 -1.47 14.58 -5.62
C THR A 59 -2.38 15.15 -4.53
N ALA A 60 -3.56 15.66 -4.92
CA ALA A 60 -4.55 16.16 -3.97
C ALA A 60 -5.09 15.04 -3.06
N GLY A 61 -5.41 13.88 -3.63
CA GLY A 61 -5.88 12.71 -2.88
C GLY A 61 -4.85 12.20 -1.87
N ALA A 62 -3.57 12.13 -2.24
CA ALA A 62 -2.49 11.72 -1.35
C ALA A 62 -2.27 12.71 -0.19
N ALA A 63 -2.34 14.01 -0.49
CA ALA A 63 -2.26 15.05 0.55
C ALA A 63 -3.43 14.94 1.56
N GLU A 64 -4.64 14.65 1.08
CA GLU A 64 -5.82 14.42 1.91
C GLU A 64 -5.71 13.11 2.72
N ALA A 65 -5.14 12.06 2.14
CA ALA A 65 -4.98 10.74 2.76
C ALA A 65 -3.89 10.70 3.85
N ALA A 66 -2.86 11.54 3.75
CA ALA A 66 -1.69 11.53 4.64
C ALA A 66 -1.99 11.51 6.16
N PRO A 67 -2.90 12.35 6.72
CA PRO A 67 -3.27 12.25 8.15
C PRO A 67 -3.90 10.89 8.49
N THR A 68 -4.82 10.39 7.68
CA THR A 68 -5.47 9.09 7.88
C THR A 68 -4.48 7.93 7.81
N GLY A 69 -3.53 7.97 6.86
CA GLY A 69 -2.46 6.97 6.78
C GLY A 69 -1.62 6.91 8.06
N ARG A 70 -1.30 8.07 8.65
CA ARG A 70 -0.61 8.15 9.96
C ARG A 70 -1.46 7.57 11.09
N GLU A 71 -2.76 7.87 11.15
CA GLU A 71 -3.70 7.27 12.13
C GLU A 71 -3.69 5.73 12.04
N MET A 72 -3.74 5.18 10.83
CA MET A 72 -3.75 3.74 10.60
C MET A 72 -2.45 3.07 11.05
N ILE A 73 -1.29 3.67 10.79
CA ILE A 73 0.01 3.14 11.27
C ILE A 73 0.09 3.16 12.80
N GLN A 74 -0.36 4.25 13.44
CA GLN A 74 -0.37 4.32 14.90
C GLN A 74 -1.30 3.29 15.53
N ALA A 75 -2.48 3.06 14.94
CA ALA A 75 -3.38 2.01 15.39
C ALA A 75 -2.74 0.62 15.23
N ARG A 76 -2.07 0.35 14.10
CA ARG A 76 -1.35 -0.90 13.87
C ARG A 76 -0.24 -1.15 14.89
N LEU A 77 0.56 -0.12 15.22
CA LEU A 77 1.57 -0.22 16.28
C LEU A 77 0.95 -0.60 17.63
N ARG A 78 -0.12 0.08 18.03
CA ARG A 78 -0.83 -0.24 19.28
C ARG A 78 -1.39 -1.66 19.29
N LEU A 79 -1.88 -2.16 18.15
CA LEU A 79 -2.37 -3.54 18.07
C LEU A 79 -1.27 -4.58 18.30
N VAL A 80 -0.03 -4.28 17.89
CA VAL A 80 1.12 -5.16 18.18
C VAL A 80 1.40 -5.19 19.69
N ASP A 81 1.34 -4.04 20.37
CA ASP A 81 1.57 -3.93 21.82
C ASP A 81 0.45 -4.58 22.67
N LEU A 82 -0.75 -4.71 22.09
CA LEU A 82 -1.95 -5.24 22.73
C LEU A 82 -2.25 -6.70 22.37
N ASP A 83 -1.29 -7.42 21.78
CA ASP A 83 -1.51 -8.83 21.47
C ASP A 83 -1.83 -9.64 22.74
N GLY A 84 -2.80 -10.56 22.61
CA GLY A 84 -3.36 -11.31 23.74
C GLY A 84 -4.27 -10.51 24.68
N LYS A 85 -4.54 -9.23 24.42
CA LYS A 85 -5.42 -8.35 25.23
C LYS A 85 -6.62 -7.85 24.41
N PRO A 86 -7.60 -8.73 24.12
CA PRO A 86 -8.68 -8.41 23.20
C PRO A 86 -9.58 -7.24 23.66
N ASP A 87 -9.83 -7.12 24.95
CA ASP A 87 -10.67 -6.05 25.51
C ASP A 87 -9.98 -4.67 25.36
N ASP A 88 -8.67 -4.61 25.61
CA ASP A 88 -7.87 -3.40 25.41
C ASP A 88 -7.69 -3.06 23.92
N ALA A 89 -7.63 -4.08 23.06
CA ALA A 89 -7.48 -3.91 21.61
C ALA A 89 -8.77 -3.43 20.93
N ALA A 90 -9.95 -3.74 21.47
CA ALA A 90 -11.25 -3.39 20.89
C ALA A 90 -11.39 -1.91 20.47
N PRO A 91 -11.07 -0.90 21.32
CA PRO A 91 -11.13 0.50 20.90
C PRO A 91 -10.13 0.84 19.79
N VAL A 92 -8.96 0.19 19.75
CA VAL A 92 -7.96 0.39 18.69
C VAL A 92 -8.47 -0.20 17.37
N VAL A 93 -9.11 -1.36 17.40
CA VAL A 93 -9.76 -1.97 16.22
C VAL A 93 -10.90 -1.10 15.70
N ALA A 94 -11.73 -0.53 16.58
CA ALA A 94 -12.78 0.40 16.20
C ALA A 94 -12.20 1.66 15.51
N GLY A 95 -11.13 2.24 16.09
CA GLY A 95 -10.41 3.37 15.50
C GLY A 95 -9.79 3.05 14.13
N LEU A 96 -9.17 1.87 14.00
CA LEU A 96 -8.63 1.40 12.72
C LEU A 96 -9.73 1.20 11.67
N THR A 97 -10.91 0.73 12.07
CA THR A 97 -12.08 0.58 11.19
C THR A 97 -12.58 1.95 10.72
N ALA A 98 -12.68 2.94 11.61
CA ALA A 98 -13.04 4.30 11.24
C ALA A 98 -12.00 4.95 10.31
N ALA A 99 -10.71 4.71 10.54
CA ALA A 99 -9.65 5.20 9.66
C ALA A 99 -9.68 4.52 8.28
N ALA A 100 -9.96 3.21 8.22
CA ALA A 100 -10.15 2.47 6.96
C ALA A 100 -11.35 3.01 6.17
N LEU A 101 -12.44 3.37 6.84
CA LEU A 101 -13.58 4.04 6.23
C LEU A 101 -13.16 5.37 5.58
N LYS A 102 -12.52 6.26 6.35
CA LYS A 102 -12.02 7.56 5.85
C LYS A 102 -11.10 7.39 4.63
N MET A 103 -10.13 6.47 4.72
CA MET A 103 -9.17 6.21 3.63
C MET A 103 -9.90 5.74 2.36
N THR A 104 -10.84 4.81 2.50
CA THR A 104 -11.63 4.30 1.38
C THR A 104 -12.51 5.40 0.76
N THR A 105 -13.09 6.28 1.57
CA THR A 105 -13.84 7.44 1.07
C THR A 105 -12.93 8.41 0.28
N ILE A 106 -11.67 8.57 0.67
CA ILE A 106 -10.69 9.38 -0.09
C ILE A 106 -10.31 8.68 -1.40
N ASP A 107 -10.04 7.37 -1.38
CA ASP A 107 -9.80 6.56 -2.59
C ASP A 107 -10.95 6.73 -3.59
N VAL A 108 -12.20 6.58 -3.13
CA VAL A 108 -13.41 6.70 -3.96
C VAL A 108 -13.55 8.09 -4.55
N ARG A 109 -13.45 9.16 -3.75
CA ARG A 109 -13.57 10.53 -4.27
C ARG A 109 -12.47 10.88 -5.26
N THR A 110 -11.24 10.43 -4.98
CA THR A 110 -10.10 10.60 -5.88
C THR A 110 -10.38 9.89 -7.20
N TYR A 111 -10.84 8.64 -7.14
CA TYR A 111 -11.11 7.87 -8.34
C TYR A 111 -12.32 8.38 -9.13
N GLN A 112 -13.38 8.85 -8.48
CA GLN A 112 -14.53 9.47 -9.15
C GLN A 112 -14.11 10.69 -9.97
N ARG A 113 -13.15 11.48 -9.48
CA ARG A 113 -12.57 12.60 -10.26
C ARG A 113 -11.79 12.09 -11.48
N VAL A 114 -11.03 11.00 -11.36
CA VAL A 114 -10.37 10.37 -12.51
C VAL A 114 -11.40 9.84 -13.50
N HIS A 115 -12.42 9.13 -13.01
CA HIS A 115 -13.49 8.53 -13.80
C HIS A 115 -14.24 9.58 -14.65
N ALA A 116 -14.44 10.79 -14.12
CA ALA A 116 -15.05 11.90 -14.84
C ALA A 116 -14.22 12.39 -16.04
N LEU A 117 -12.91 12.13 -16.08
CA LEU A 117 -12.03 12.44 -17.20
C LEU A 117 -11.98 11.34 -18.26
N LEU A 118 -12.50 10.14 -17.96
CA LEU A 118 -12.39 8.98 -18.83
C LEU A 118 -13.41 9.04 -19.98
N VAL A 119 -12.94 8.69 -21.18
CA VAL A 119 -13.84 8.46 -22.33
C VAL A 119 -14.51 7.09 -22.22
N LYS A 120 -15.62 6.88 -22.95
CA LYS A 120 -16.44 5.66 -22.87
C LYS A 120 -15.65 4.35 -22.99
N GLY A 121 -14.64 4.30 -23.87
CA GLY A 121 -13.77 3.13 -24.02
C GLY A 121 -12.99 2.80 -22.74
N GLN A 122 -12.46 3.82 -22.06
CA GLN A 122 -11.66 3.67 -20.84
C GLN A 122 -12.54 3.35 -19.62
N GLN A 123 -13.76 3.90 -19.55
CA GLN A 123 -14.72 3.63 -18.47
C GLN A 123 -15.05 2.14 -18.31
N SER A 124 -14.97 1.35 -19.37
CA SER A 124 -15.15 -0.11 -19.30
C SER A 124 -14.12 -0.84 -18.41
N LYS A 125 -12.95 -0.22 -18.18
CA LYS A 125 -11.85 -0.73 -17.36
C LYS A 125 -11.88 -0.17 -15.93
N SER A 126 -12.92 0.60 -15.61
CA SER A 126 -12.94 1.46 -14.44
C SER A 126 -12.91 0.68 -13.11
N ALA A 127 -13.69 -0.39 -13.00
CA ALA A 127 -13.70 -1.19 -11.78
C ALA A 127 -12.32 -1.80 -11.49
N GLU A 128 -11.62 -2.28 -12.52
CA GLU A 128 -10.29 -2.85 -12.36
C GLU A 128 -9.24 -1.77 -12.02
N ALA A 129 -9.30 -0.61 -12.67
CA ALA A 129 -8.41 0.50 -12.36
C ALA A 129 -8.61 1.03 -10.92
N PHE A 130 -9.85 1.04 -10.41
CA PHE A 130 -10.11 1.35 -9.00
C PHE A 130 -9.40 0.38 -8.05
N LEU A 131 -9.37 -0.92 -8.36
CA LEU A 131 -8.65 -1.90 -7.54
C LEU A 131 -7.15 -1.62 -7.50
N MET A 132 -6.57 -1.14 -8.62
CA MET A 132 -5.16 -0.75 -8.70
C MET A 132 -4.81 0.48 -7.86
N MET A 133 -5.80 1.25 -7.39
CA MET A 133 -5.56 2.36 -6.44
C MET A 133 -5.27 1.92 -5.01
N ALA A 134 -5.41 0.63 -4.70
CA ALA A 134 -5.08 0.13 -3.37
C ALA A 134 -3.64 0.51 -2.98
N GLY A 135 -3.50 1.33 -1.94
CA GLY A 135 -2.21 1.79 -1.42
C GLY A 135 -1.57 2.96 -2.17
N LEU A 136 -2.10 3.39 -3.32
CA LEU A 136 -1.51 4.49 -4.11
C LEU A 136 -1.54 5.85 -3.38
N LEU A 137 -2.55 6.10 -2.55
CA LEU A 137 -2.67 7.36 -1.80
C LEU A 137 -2.00 7.32 -0.43
N ASP A 138 -1.57 6.13 0.04
CA ASP A 138 -1.02 5.94 1.38
C ASP A 138 0.50 6.13 1.40
N VAL A 139 0.91 7.40 1.25
CA VAL A 139 2.30 7.87 1.22
C VAL A 139 2.99 7.90 2.59
N ALA A 140 2.37 7.35 3.64
CA ALA A 140 2.92 7.40 5.00
C ALA A 140 4.15 6.51 5.23
N THR A 141 4.69 5.86 4.19
CA THR A 141 5.91 5.06 4.26
C THR A 141 7.14 5.96 4.47
N PRO A 142 7.91 5.77 5.55
CA PRO A 142 9.23 6.36 5.65
C PRO A 142 10.05 5.82 4.48
N ARG A 143 10.38 6.68 3.52
CA ARG A 143 11.41 6.36 2.52
C ARG A 143 12.68 6.13 3.34
N ALA A 144 13.08 4.87 3.51
CA ALA A 144 14.25 4.50 4.29
C ALA A 144 15.40 5.42 3.86
N GLY A 145 15.94 6.15 4.84
CA GLY A 145 16.91 7.21 4.63
C GLY A 145 18.04 6.77 3.70
N GLY A 146 18.52 7.72 2.90
CA GLY A 146 19.51 7.49 1.85
C GLY A 146 20.64 6.55 2.27
N ARG A 147 20.65 5.35 1.67
CA ARG A 147 21.88 4.61 1.45
C ARG A 147 22.11 4.51 -0.05
N ARG A 148 23.04 5.36 -0.47
CA ARG A 148 23.71 5.35 -1.77
C ARG A 148 24.39 3.99 -1.93
N GLY A 149 23.96 3.18 -2.90
CA GLY A 149 24.69 1.98 -3.32
C GLY A 149 23.85 0.71 -3.41
N GLY A 150 23.39 0.40 -4.61
CA GLY A 150 22.77 -0.87 -4.99
C GLY A 150 22.08 -0.72 -6.34
N GLY A 151 22.58 -1.41 -7.36
CA GLY A 151 22.12 -1.31 -8.75
C GLY A 151 20.67 -1.76 -9.00
N PRO A 152 20.26 -1.82 -10.29
CA PRO A 152 18.93 -1.47 -10.74
C PRO A 152 17.89 -2.58 -10.55
N GLY A 153 16.72 -2.22 -10.01
CA GLY A 153 15.49 -3.00 -10.04
C GLY A 153 15.14 -3.70 -8.72
N GLY A 154 14.11 -3.22 -8.03
CA GLY A 154 13.50 -3.86 -6.87
C GLY A 154 14.11 -3.44 -5.54
N GLY A 155 13.33 -2.75 -4.69
CA GLY A 155 13.67 -2.62 -3.27
C GLY A 155 13.72 -3.99 -2.59
N LEU A 156 14.30 -4.05 -1.38
CA LEU A 156 14.28 -5.28 -0.57
C LEU A 156 12.84 -5.81 -0.44
N THR A 157 12.67 -7.12 -0.61
CA THR A 157 11.40 -7.80 -0.33
C THR A 157 11.02 -7.62 1.14
N ARG A 158 9.74 -7.78 1.47
CA ARG A 158 9.28 -7.70 2.88
C ARG A 158 10.03 -8.68 3.78
N MET A 159 10.31 -9.90 3.31
CA MET A 159 11.08 -10.89 4.07
C MET A 159 12.55 -10.48 4.24
N GLU A 160 13.18 -9.90 3.22
CA GLU A 160 14.55 -9.38 3.32
C GLU A 160 14.62 -8.19 4.27
N LEU A 161 13.61 -7.30 4.27
CA LEU A 161 13.48 -6.22 5.23
C LEU A 161 13.39 -6.79 6.65
N LEU A 162 12.48 -7.73 6.91
CA LEU A 162 12.34 -8.37 8.23
C LEU A 162 13.66 -9.05 8.67
N THR A 163 14.32 -9.72 7.73
CA THR A 163 15.63 -10.36 7.97
C THR A 163 16.68 -9.34 8.38
N ALA A 164 16.78 -8.22 7.66
CA ALA A 164 17.74 -7.16 7.97
C ALA A 164 17.42 -6.44 9.30
N MET A 165 16.15 -6.12 9.54
CA MET A 165 15.70 -5.36 10.72
C MET A 165 15.92 -6.13 12.03
N PHE A 166 15.71 -7.44 12.01
CA PHE A 166 15.81 -8.28 13.19
C PHE A 166 17.02 -9.21 13.19
N SER A 167 17.92 -9.07 12.20
CA SER A 167 19.11 -9.92 12.02
C SER A 167 18.77 -11.41 12.08
N LEU A 168 17.74 -11.81 11.34
CA LEU A 168 17.22 -13.18 11.37
C LEU A 168 18.22 -14.16 10.75
N ASP A 169 18.57 -15.21 11.49
CA ASP A 169 19.35 -16.33 10.97
C ASP A 169 18.49 -17.32 10.15
N GLY A 170 19.11 -18.39 9.66
CA GLY A 170 18.43 -19.38 8.83
C GLY A 170 17.24 -20.08 9.52
N ASN A 171 17.28 -20.26 10.84
CA ASN A 171 16.19 -20.90 11.60
C ASN A 171 15.10 -19.87 11.92
N ALA A 172 15.47 -18.69 12.40
CA ALA A 172 14.55 -17.60 12.67
C ALA A 172 13.78 -17.18 11.40
N LYS A 173 14.45 -17.10 10.25
CA LYS A 173 13.81 -16.81 8.95
C LYS A 173 12.77 -17.86 8.58
N LYS A 174 13.07 -19.15 8.77
CA LYS A 174 12.10 -20.25 8.52
C LYS A 174 10.89 -20.14 9.47
N GLN A 175 11.12 -19.83 10.74
CA GLN A 175 10.06 -19.66 11.72
C GLN A 175 9.16 -18.47 11.38
N VAL A 176 9.73 -17.31 11.04
CA VAL A 176 8.99 -16.12 10.59
C VAL A 176 8.14 -16.44 9.36
N LYS A 177 8.72 -17.10 8.36
CA LYS A 177 7.97 -17.53 7.18
C LYS A 177 6.82 -18.48 7.54
N SER A 178 7.05 -19.45 8.42
CA SER A 178 6.02 -20.38 8.87
C SER A 178 4.86 -19.66 9.56
N ILE A 179 5.13 -18.64 10.38
CA ILE A 179 4.09 -17.82 11.03
C ILE A 179 3.28 -17.08 9.96
N LEU A 180 3.96 -16.42 9.01
CA LEU A 180 3.29 -15.70 7.92
C LEU A 180 2.44 -16.63 7.04
N ASP A 181 2.95 -17.80 6.68
CA ASP A 181 2.22 -18.82 5.90
C ASP A 181 0.96 -19.30 6.63
N ALA A 182 1.09 -19.62 7.92
CA ALA A 182 -0.03 -20.09 8.74
C ALA A 182 -1.11 -19.01 8.90
N ASP A 183 -0.73 -17.79 9.24
CA ASP A 183 -1.67 -16.69 9.46
C ASP A 183 -2.29 -16.18 8.16
N TYR A 184 -1.54 -16.19 7.04
CA TYR A 184 -2.10 -15.92 5.71
C TYR A 184 -3.20 -16.93 5.33
N LYS A 185 -2.99 -18.21 5.66
CA LYS A 185 -3.99 -19.27 5.46
C LYS A 185 -5.21 -19.05 6.36
N ALA A 186 -4.99 -18.75 7.64
CA ALA A 186 -6.07 -18.46 8.60
C ALA A 186 -6.88 -17.21 8.20
N ALA A 187 -6.25 -16.24 7.54
CA ALA A 187 -6.89 -15.02 7.07
C ALA A 187 -7.73 -15.16 5.79
N ALA A 188 -7.86 -16.36 5.21
CA ALA A 188 -8.50 -16.56 3.89
C ALA A 188 -9.87 -15.89 3.78
N SER A 189 -10.80 -16.17 4.71
CA SER A 189 -12.15 -15.60 4.68
C SER A 189 -12.15 -14.07 4.78
N ALA A 190 -11.30 -13.48 5.64
CA ALA A 190 -11.19 -12.03 5.76
C ALA A 190 -10.64 -11.40 4.48
N ARG A 191 -9.67 -12.05 3.82
CA ARG A 191 -9.11 -11.60 2.53
C ARG A 191 -10.14 -11.67 1.40
N ASP A 192 -10.94 -12.73 1.37
CA ASP A 192 -12.00 -12.89 0.36
C ASP A 192 -13.06 -11.80 0.52
N GLN A 193 -13.48 -11.52 1.75
CA GLN A 193 -14.41 -10.42 2.06
C GLN A 193 -13.83 -9.05 1.70
N TRP A 194 -12.55 -8.81 2.04
CA TRP A 194 -11.87 -7.56 1.72
C TRP A 194 -11.78 -7.33 0.21
N THR A 195 -11.44 -8.38 -0.55
CA THR A 195 -11.40 -8.34 -2.02
C THR A 195 -12.80 -8.11 -2.60
N ALA A 196 -13.79 -8.88 -2.15
CA ALA A 196 -15.17 -8.79 -2.65
C ALA A 196 -15.78 -7.40 -2.41
N THR A 197 -15.61 -6.85 -1.21
CA THR A 197 -16.13 -5.51 -0.87
C THR A 197 -15.42 -4.40 -1.64
N ARG A 198 -14.10 -4.50 -1.89
CA ARG A 198 -13.39 -3.52 -2.73
C ARG A 198 -13.85 -3.58 -4.19
N THR A 199 -14.07 -4.78 -4.72
CA THR A 199 -14.64 -5.00 -6.06
C THR A 199 -16.03 -4.41 -6.16
N ALA A 200 -16.88 -4.56 -5.14
CA ALA A 200 -18.22 -3.98 -5.12
C ALA A 200 -18.19 -2.45 -5.26
N ILE A 201 -17.23 -1.76 -4.63
CA ILE A 201 -17.03 -0.31 -4.79
C ILE A 201 -16.65 0.03 -6.23
N GLY A 202 -15.64 -0.65 -6.80
CA GLY A 202 -15.21 -0.42 -8.18
C GLY A 202 -16.35 -0.61 -9.18
N THR A 203 -17.14 -1.67 -9.02
CA THR A 203 -18.33 -1.94 -9.84
C THR A 203 -19.40 -0.87 -9.66
N ALA A 204 -19.64 -0.38 -8.44
CA ALA A 204 -20.61 0.69 -8.20
C ALA A 204 -20.21 1.99 -8.90
N ILE A 205 -18.92 2.35 -8.87
CA ILE A 205 -18.39 3.52 -9.59
C ILE A 205 -18.53 3.33 -11.11
N GLN A 206 -18.06 2.19 -11.64
CA GLN A 206 -18.14 1.90 -13.08
C GLN A 206 -19.58 1.90 -13.60
N SER A 207 -20.52 1.39 -12.80
CA SER A 207 -21.93 1.33 -13.18
C SER A 207 -22.67 2.67 -13.01
N GLY A 208 -21.98 3.74 -12.59
CA GLY A 208 -22.58 5.04 -12.36
C GLY A 208 -23.66 5.03 -11.28
N LYS A 209 -23.49 4.21 -10.23
CA LYS A 209 -24.44 4.17 -9.12
C LYS A 209 -24.49 5.53 -8.40
N GLU A 210 -25.65 5.84 -7.85
CA GLU A 210 -25.86 7.05 -7.06
C GLU A 210 -24.93 7.12 -5.83
N PRO A 211 -24.57 8.32 -5.35
CA PRO A 211 -23.62 8.51 -4.25
C PRO A 211 -23.93 7.67 -3.00
N ALA A 212 -25.21 7.57 -2.61
CA ALA A 212 -25.62 6.80 -1.43
C ALA A 212 -25.30 5.29 -1.56
N ALA A 213 -25.41 4.72 -2.76
CA ALA A 213 -25.09 3.32 -2.99
C ALA A 213 -23.57 3.06 -2.93
N ILE A 214 -22.77 4.01 -3.40
CA ILE A 214 -21.30 3.96 -3.30
C ILE A 214 -20.89 4.08 -1.82
N GLU A 215 -21.50 5.00 -1.07
CA GLU A 215 -21.24 5.16 0.37
C GLU A 215 -21.59 3.90 1.18
N GLN A 216 -22.69 3.22 0.83
CA GLN A 216 -23.03 1.93 1.44
C GLN A 216 -21.96 0.87 1.17
N ALA A 217 -21.44 0.79 -0.07
CA ALA A 217 -20.36 -0.13 -0.41
C ALA A 217 -19.05 0.19 0.34
N VAL A 218 -18.73 1.47 0.51
CA VAL A 218 -17.59 1.95 1.30
C VAL A 218 -17.74 1.56 2.78
N THR A 219 -18.94 1.74 3.34
CA THR A 219 -19.26 1.35 4.72
C THR A 219 -19.11 -0.15 4.94
N ALA A 220 -19.52 -0.97 3.97
CA ALA A 220 -19.35 -2.42 4.02
C ALA A 220 -17.88 -2.87 3.88
N HIS A 221 -17.03 -2.09 3.22
CA HIS A 221 -15.61 -2.42 3.03
C HIS A 221 -14.76 -2.19 4.27
N ALA A 222 -15.05 -1.14 5.05
CA ALA A 222 -14.18 -0.72 6.15
C ALA A 222 -13.94 -1.83 7.22
N PRO A 223 -14.94 -2.61 7.67
CA PRO A 223 -14.71 -3.72 8.58
C PRO A 223 -13.85 -4.84 7.99
N ALA A 224 -13.99 -5.12 6.69
CA ALA A 224 -13.19 -6.15 6.02
C ALA A 224 -11.72 -5.71 5.89
N ALA A 225 -11.48 -4.44 5.56
CA ALA A 225 -10.14 -3.86 5.50
C ALA A 225 -9.45 -3.85 6.88
N SER A 226 -10.16 -3.47 7.94
CA SER A 226 -9.59 -3.49 9.30
C SER A 226 -9.34 -4.91 9.81
N ALA A 227 -10.19 -5.88 9.48
CA ALA A 227 -10.00 -7.28 9.87
C ALA A 227 -8.69 -7.87 9.33
N VAL A 228 -8.37 -7.65 8.05
CA VAL A 228 -7.09 -8.09 7.46
C VAL A 228 -5.91 -7.40 8.14
N ALA A 229 -6.01 -6.08 8.40
CA ALA A 229 -4.98 -5.32 9.09
C ALA A 229 -4.71 -5.86 10.52
N VAL A 230 -5.75 -6.22 11.26
CA VAL A 230 -5.63 -6.84 12.59
C VAL A 230 -4.92 -8.19 12.50
N LEU A 231 -5.22 -9.01 11.49
CA LEU A 231 -4.56 -10.31 11.29
C LEU A 231 -3.08 -10.16 10.93
N GLU A 232 -2.72 -9.15 10.12
CA GLU A 232 -1.32 -8.80 9.85
C GLU A 232 -0.57 -8.42 11.14
N MET A 233 -1.20 -7.64 12.03
CA MET A 233 -0.58 -7.23 13.30
C MET A 233 -0.48 -8.37 14.31
N LYS A 234 -1.45 -9.30 14.33
CA LYS A 234 -1.34 -10.55 15.09
C LYS A 234 -0.16 -11.41 14.61
N ALA A 235 0.03 -11.52 13.30
CA ALA A 235 1.18 -12.23 12.74
C ALA A 235 2.50 -11.54 13.14
N LEU A 236 2.55 -10.21 13.10
CA LEU A 236 3.71 -9.45 13.58
C LEU A 236 3.98 -9.68 15.06
N ALA A 237 2.96 -9.65 15.91
CA ALA A 237 3.11 -9.90 17.34
C ALA A 237 3.68 -11.29 17.63
N LYS A 238 3.21 -12.32 16.91
CA LYS A 238 3.79 -13.69 16.99
C LYS A 238 5.24 -13.74 16.51
N ILE A 239 5.58 -13.00 15.45
CA ILE A 239 6.97 -12.88 14.98
C ILE A 239 7.82 -12.29 16.10
N LEU A 240 7.42 -11.14 16.67
CA LEU A 240 8.16 -10.48 17.75
C LEU A 240 8.26 -11.37 18.99
N ALA A 241 7.22 -12.16 19.30
CA ALA A 241 7.21 -13.13 20.38
C ALA A 241 8.29 -14.21 20.22
N ALA A 242 8.62 -14.57 18.98
CA ALA A 242 9.66 -15.55 18.64
C ALA A 242 11.08 -14.97 18.58
N LEU A 243 11.24 -13.65 18.60
CA LEU A 243 12.55 -12.99 18.60
C LEU A 243 13.16 -12.92 20.01
N THR A 244 14.47 -12.64 20.07
CA THR A 244 15.15 -12.32 21.33
C THR A 244 14.61 -11.02 21.93
N PRO A 245 14.73 -10.82 23.26
CA PRO A 245 14.32 -9.58 23.91
C PRO A 245 14.99 -8.33 23.31
N GLU A 246 16.26 -8.41 22.94
CA GLU A 246 17.03 -7.31 22.35
C GLU A 246 16.48 -6.92 20.97
N ALA A 247 16.18 -7.91 20.12
CA ALA A 247 15.61 -7.68 18.80
C ALA A 247 14.20 -7.07 18.91
N ARG A 248 13.40 -7.50 19.90
CA ARG A 248 12.06 -6.94 20.18
C ARG A 248 12.10 -5.52 20.72
N ALA A 249 13.12 -5.17 21.50
CA ALA A 249 13.27 -3.84 22.08
C ALA A 249 13.63 -2.75 21.05
N ASN A 250 14.03 -3.13 19.83
CA ASN A 250 14.30 -2.19 18.75
C ASN A 250 13.00 -1.60 18.16
N THR A 251 12.51 -0.53 18.78
CA THR A 251 11.25 0.14 18.40
C THR A 251 11.25 0.64 16.96
N ALA A 252 12.40 1.08 16.43
CA ALA A 252 12.52 1.49 15.03
C ALA A 252 12.34 0.29 14.07
N ALA A 253 12.90 -0.87 14.40
CA ALA A 253 12.70 -2.09 13.63
C ALA A 253 11.24 -2.57 13.68
N VAL A 254 10.59 -2.50 14.85
CA VAL A 254 9.17 -2.83 15.01
C VAL A 254 8.29 -1.90 14.15
N GLN A 255 8.57 -0.60 14.17
CA GLN A 255 7.86 0.37 13.33
C GLN A 255 7.98 0.04 11.85
N MET A 256 9.21 -0.22 11.38
CA MET A 256 9.43 -0.60 9.99
C MET A 256 8.83 -1.97 9.63
N ALA A 257 8.70 -2.89 10.58
CA ALA A 257 8.01 -4.16 10.38
C ALA A 257 6.48 -4.00 10.20
N VAL A 258 5.85 -3.04 10.90
CA VAL A 258 4.44 -2.68 10.65
C VAL A 258 4.25 -2.21 9.20
N TYR A 259 5.16 -1.37 8.71
CA TYR A 259 5.14 -0.92 7.31
C TYR A 259 5.37 -2.08 6.33
N ALA A 260 6.37 -2.93 6.60
CA ALA A 260 6.67 -4.08 5.75
C ALA A 260 5.48 -5.03 5.64
N LEU A 261 4.76 -5.30 6.73
CA LEU A 261 3.62 -6.22 6.72
C LEU A 261 2.32 -5.62 6.19
N ARG A 262 2.25 -4.30 5.96
CA ARG A 262 1.08 -3.66 5.36
C ARG A 262 0.78 -4.26 3.99
N GLY A 263 -0.42 -4.81 3.84
CA GLY A 263 -0.88 -5.43 2.60
C GLY A 263 -0.16 -6.73 2.24
N ALA A 264 0.69 -7.27 3.14
CA ALA A 264 1.39 -8.54 2.88
C ALA A 264 0.40 -9.68 2.64
N PHE A 265 -0.78 -9.59 3.27
CA PHE A 265 -1.82 -10.59 3.18
C PHE A 265 -2.66 -10.44 1.91
N SER A 266 -2.49 -9.40 1.08
CA SER A 266 -3.30 -9.23 -0.13
C SER A 266 -3.03 -10.26 -1.22
N GLY A 267 -1.95 -11.05 -1.11
CA GLY A 267 -1.56 -12.02 -2.13
C GLY A 267 -0.24 -12.71 -1.83
N LYS A 268 -0.03 -13.14 -0.58
CA LYS A 268 1.19 -13.86 -0.17
C LYS A 268 2.47 -13.06 -0.49
N LYS A 269 2.50 -11.77 -0.15
CA LYS A 269 3.45 -10.78 -0.69
C LYS A 269 4.80 -10.67 0.03
N TRP A 270 5.24 -11.65 0.82
CA TRP A 270 6.50 -11.49 1.57
C TRP A 270 7.75 -11.53 0.68
N ASP A 271 7.67 -12.14 -0.49
CA ASP A 271 8.76 -12.21 -1.48
C ASP A 271 8.71 -11.05 -2.50
N VAL A 272 7.94 -9.99 -2.21
CA VAL A 272 7.91 -8.77 -3.03
C VAL A 272 8.13 -7.53 -2.16
N ALA A 273 8.63 -6.45 -2.75
CA ALA A 273 8.89 -5.20 -2.05
C ALA A 273 7.58 -4.58 -1.49
N PRO A 274 7.62 -3.91 -0.33
CA PRO A 274 6.50 -3.10 0.16
C PRO A 274 6.03 -2.08 -0.88
N GLU A 275 4.72 -1.89 -0.96
CA GLU A 275 4.06 -0.91 -1.82
C GLU A 275 3.84 0.40 -1.07
#